data_AF-A0AA91GI07-F1
#
_entry.id   AF-A0AA91GI07-F1
#
_cell.length_a   1.000
_cell.length_b   1.000
_cell.length_c   1.000
_cell.angle_alpha   90.00
_cell.angle_beta   90.00
_cell.angle_gamma   90.00
#
_symmetry.space_group_name_H-M   'P 1'
#
loop_
_entity.id
_entity.type
_entity.pdbx_description
1 polymer ?
#
loop_
_entity_poly.entity_id
_entity_poly.type
_entity_poly.pdbx_seq_one_letter_code
_entity_poly.pdbx_strand_id
1 'polypeptide(L)'
;MKILENNPYCKCDFGDKRLTQRAVSIADAIGVKYGQPLSKIFKSASDLKRSYEFFTNPKTIFEKLTQPCFKQTALQINGIPVVLAVGDTSFLDYKKILEKREIMVLLETVETD
;
A
#
# COMPACT_ATOMS: atom_id res chain seq x y z
N MET A 1 19.62 -2.80 18.13
CA MET A 1 19.03 -2.33 16.87
C MET A 1 17.89 -1.38 17.22
N LYS A 2 18.00 -0.06 16.96
CA LYS A 2 16.86 0.85 17.12
C LYS A 2 15.89 0.57 15.97
N ILE A 3 14.85 -0.22 16.25
CA ILE A 3 13.68 -0.31 15.38
C ILE A 3 13.10 1.10 15.34
N LEU A 4 12.85 1.66 14.15
CA LEU A 4 12.25 2.99 14.07
C LEU A 4 10.86 2.95 14.73
N GLU A 5 10.70 3.78 15.76
CA GLU A 5 9.44 3.95 16.52
C GLU A 5 8.33 4.59 15.68
N ASN A 6 8.62 5.08 14.47
CA ASN A 6 7.66 5.83 13.66
C ASN A 6 7.44 5.20 12.29
N ASN A 7 6.16 5.11 11.91
CA ASN A 7 5.67 4.67 10.61
C ASN A 7 6.27 5.55 9.48
N PRO A 8 7.02 4.98 8.50
CA PRO A 8 7.68 5.74 7.43
C PRO A 8 6.73 6.62 6.61
N TYR A 9 5.47 6.20 6.48
CA TYR A 9 4.48 6.88 5.65
C TYR A 9 4.09 8.26 6.21
N CYS A 10 4.46 8.59 7.45
CA CYS A 10 4.29 9.96 8.00
C CYS A 10 5.15 11.00 7.28
N LYS A 11 6.18 10.57 6.54
CA LYS A 11 7.07 11.42 5.74
C LYS A 11 6.70 11.43 4.25
N CYS A 12 5.62 10.77 3.84
CA CYS A 12 5.14 10.88 2.47
C CYS A 12 4.68 12.30 2.15
N ASP A 13 5.13 12.83 1.01
CA ASP A 13 4.67 14.11 0.49
C ASP A 13 3.77 13.90 -0.73
N PHE A 14 2.47 14.01 -0.51
CA PHE A 14 1.45 13.97 -1.56
C PHE A 14 0.94 15.37 -1.93
N GLY A 15 1.50 16.43 -1.34
CA GLY A 15 0.95 17.80 -1.43
C GLY A 15 -0.38 17.98 -0.68
N ASP A 16 -0.83 16.97 0.08
CA ASP A 16 -2.02 17.01 0.92
C ASP A 16 -1.78 16.22 2.21
N LYS A 17 -1.79 16.93 3.35
CA LYS A 17 -1.57 16.34 4.68
C LYS A 17 -2.60 15.27 5.03
N ARG A 18 -3.83 15.36 4.51
CA ARG A 18 -4.89 14.37 4.75
C ARG A 18 -4.55 13.03 4.09
N LEU A 19 -3.93 13.06 2.91
CA LEU A 19 -3.45 11.86 2.23
C LEU A 19 -2.29 11.23 2.99
N THR A 20 -1.35 12.04 3.48
CA THR A 20 -0.23 11.55 4.31
C THR A 20 -0.75 10.87 5.58
N GLN A 21 -1.69 11.50 6.29
CA GLN A 21 -2.29 10.91 7.49
C GLN A 21 -3.02 9.60 7.16
N ARG A 22 -3.71 9.54 6.02
CA ARG A 22 -4.41 8.34 5.57
C ARG A 22 -3.42 7.21 5.26
N ALA A 23 -2.28 7.49 4.65
CA ALA A 23 -1.24 6.50 4.38
C ALA A 23 -0.73 5.86 5.67
N VAL A 24 -0.48 6.66 6.71
CA VAL A 24 -0.10 6.18 8.05
C VAL A 24 -1.17 5.25 8.60
N SER A 25 -2.42 5.69 8.66
CA SER A 25 -3.52 4.89 9.21
C SER A 25 -3.76 3.59 8.45
N ILE A 26 -3.64 3.60 7.12
CA ILE A 26 -3.76 2.40 6.29
C ILE A 26 -2.62 1.42 6.60
N ALA A 27 -1.39 1.91 6.68
CA ALA A 27 -0.22 1.07 6.95
C ALA A 27 -0.28 0.44 8.35
N ASP A 28 -0.69 1.19 9.37
CA ASP A 28 -0.88 0.67 10.72
C ASP A 28 -1.97 -0.42 10.75
N ALA A 29 -3.09 -0.20 10.04
CA ALA A 29 -4.19 -1.16 9.99
C ALA A 29 -3.82 -2.46 9.25
N ILE A 30 -3.12 -2.35 8.12
CA ILE A 30 -2.64 -3.52 7.35
C ILE A 30 -1.56 -4.27 8.14
N GLY A 31 -0.68 -3.55 8.85
CA GLY A 31 0.42 -4.12 9.63
C GLY A 31 -0.01 -5.10 10.73
N VAL A 32 -1.22 -4.94 11.26
CA VAL A 32 -1.77 -5.85 12.29
C VAL A 32 -2.47 -7.08 11.67
N LYS A 33 -2.89 -7.01 10.41
CA LYS A 33 -3.78 -7.98 9.75
C LYS A 33 -3.27 -8.39 8.37
N TYR A 34 -1.98 -8.72 8.27
CA TYR A 34 -1.37 -9.15 7.01
C TYR A 34 -2.13 -10.31 6.36
N GLY A 35 -2.24 -10.24 5.02
CA GLY A 35 -2.90 -11.27 4.21
C GLY A 35 -4.43 -11.28 4.23
N GLN A 36 -5.07 -10.40 5.03
CA GLN A 36 -6.53 -10.26 5.03
C GLN A 36 -7.00 -9.21 3.99
N PRO A 37 -8.19 -9.38 3.41
CA PRO A 37 -8.78 -8.36 2.54
C PRO A 37 -9.08 -7.06 3.30
N LEU A 38 -9.03 -5.91 2.61
CA LEU A 38 -9.28 -4.59 3.21
C LEU A 38 -10.62 -4.51 3.96
N SER A 39 -11.66 -5.19 3.46
CA SER A 39 -12.97 -5.27 4.12
C SER A 39 -12.97 -5.96 5.47
N LYS A 40 -12.01 -6.86 5.74
CA LYS A 40 -11.79 -7.45 7.07
C LYS A 40 -10.84 -6.62 7.94
N ILE A 41 -10.00 -5.81 7.31
CA ILE A 41 -9.08 -4.92 8.01
C ILE A 41 -9.85 -3.75 8.62
N PHE A 42 -10.58 -3.01 7.79
CA PHE A 42 -11.36 -1.82 8.19
C PHE A 42 -12.77 -2.21 8.61
N LYS A 43 -13.14 -1.87 9.84
CA LYS A 43 -14.48 -2.18 10.39
C LYS A 43 -15.55 -1.16 9.99
N SER A 44 -15.16 0.08 9.70
CA SER A 44 -16.09 1.13 9.30
C SER A 44 -16.17 1.21 7.77
N ALA A 45 -17.37 1.40 7.24
CA ALA A 45 -17.57 1.60 5.80
C ALA A 45 -16.85 2.87 5.29
N SER A 46 -16.76 3.90 6.14
CA SER A 46 -16.06 5.14 5.81
C SER A 46 -14.57 4.93 5.61
N ASP A 47 -13.91 4.22 6.53
CA ASP A 47 -12.47 3.97 6.45
C ASP A 47 -12.13 3.00 5.32
N LEU A 48 -12.98 1.99 5.09
CA LEU A 48 -12.85 1.10 3.95
C LEU A 48 -12.92 1.87 2.61
N LYS A 49 -13.96 2.70 2.44
CA LYS A 49 -14.14 3.52 1.23
C LYS A 49 -12.94 4.44 1.02
N ARG A 50 -12.53 5.16 2.05
CA ARG A 50 -11.39 6.07 2.02
C ARG A 50 -10.08 5.37 1.67
N SER A 51 -9.92 4.11 2.07
CA SER A 51 -8.74 3.31 1.75
C SER A 51 -8.72 2.93 0.27
N TYR A 52 -9.86 2.52 -0.30
CA TYR A 52 -9.97 2.30 -1.75
C TYR A 52 -9.70 3.60 -2.53
N GLU A 53 -10.32 4.70 -2.13
CA GLU A 53 -10.08 6.02 -2.75
C GLU A 53 -8.61 6.44 -2.68
N PHE A 54 -7.90 6.07 -1.61
CA PHE A 54 -6.47 6.33 -1.48
C PHE A 54 -5.68 5.56 -2.55
N PHE A 55 -5.92 4.26 -2.71
CA PHE A 55 -5.18 3.46 -3.69
C PHE A 55 -5.48 3.83 -5.14
N THR A 56 -6.61 4.49 -5.42
CA THR A 56 -6.98 4.98 -6.76
C THR A 56 -6.65 6.46 -6.98
N ASN A 57 -6.11 7.17 -5.99
CA ASN A 57 -5.86 8.60 -6.10
C ASN A 57 -4.59 8.88 -6.96
N PRO A 58 -4.66 9.73 -7.99
CA PRO A 58 -3.51 10.02 -8.85
C PRO A 58 -2.35 10.73 -8.13
N LYS A 59 -2.59 11.30 -6.94
CA LYS A 59 -1.52 11.94 -6.13
C LYS A 59 -0.69 10.93 -5.33
N THR A 60 -1.23 9.75 -5.05
CA THR A 60 -0.65 8.74 -4.16
C THR A 60 0.02 7.62 -4.97
N ILE A 61 0.81 8.02 -5.96
CA ILE A 61 1.56 7.08 -6.80
C ILE A 61 2.61 6.31 -6.00
N PHE A 62 2.95 5.12 -6.50
CA PHE A 62 3.88 4.19 -5.86
C PHE A 62 5.22 4.82 -5.47
N GLU A 63 5.81 5.63 -6.36
CA GLU A 63 7.10 6.29 -6.12
C GLU A 63 7.04 7.21 -4.88
N LYS A 64 6.01 8.06 -4.78
CA LYS A 64 5.83 8.97 -3.64
C LYS A 64 5.54 8.22 -2.34
N LEU A 65 4.82 7.11 -2.44
CA LEU A 65 4.48 6.28 -1.29
C LEU A 65 5.71 5.55 -0.72
N THR A 66 6.62 5.08 -1.58
CA THR A 66 7.78 4.27 -1.19
C THR A 66 9.04 5.07 -0.87
N GLN A 67 9.16 6.30 -1.38
CA GLN A 67 10.36 7.11 -1.20
C GLN A 67 10.79 7.32 0.27
N PRO A 68 9.88 7.54 1.24
CA PRO A 68 10.28 7.62 2.64
C PRO A 68 10.94 6.36 3.17
N CYS A 69 10.47 5.18 2.76
CA CYS A 69 11.06 3.90 3.14
C CYS A 69 12.49 3.78 2.60
N PHE A 70 12.73 4.18 1.34
CA PHE A 70 14.07 4.16 0.75
C PHE A 70 15.03 5.11 1.48
N LYS A 71 14.57 6.32 1.81
CA LYS A 71 15.35 7.27 2.62
C LYS A 71 15.64 6.72 4.01
N GLN A 72 14.66 6.07 4.63
CA GLN A 72 14.81 5.45 5.94
C GLN A 72 15.86 4.34 5.91
N THR A 73 15.81 3.45 4.92
CA THR A 73 16.84 2.42 4.71
C THR A 73 18.22 3.07 4.51
N ALA A 74 18.34 4.09 3.67
CA ALA A 74 19.60 4.81 3.44
C ALA A 74 20.17 5.45 4.72
N LEU A 75 19.30 6.02 5.57
CA LEU A 75 19.69 6.57 6.87
C LEU A 75 20.14 5.47 7.85
N GLN A 76 19.46 4.32 7.85
CA GLN A 76 19.78 3.20 8.75
C GLN A 76 21.11 2.56 8.42
N ILE A 77 21.48 2.49 7.14
CA ILE A 77 22.75 1.89 6.71
C ILE A 77 23.93 2.86 6.81
N ASN A 78 23.69 4.15 7.00
CA ASN A 78 24.75 5.15 7.12
C ASN A 78 25.64 4.85 8.35
N GLY A 79 26.95 4.75 8.12
CA GLY A 79 27.93 4.43 9.16
C GLY A 79 28.09 2.93 9.44
N ILE A 80 27.33 2.06 8.77
CA ILE A 80 27.58 0.62 8.82
C ILE A 80 28.76 0.29 7.90
N PRO A 81 29.86 -0.32 8.41
CA PRO A 81 31.09 -0.50 7.64
C PRO A 81 30.95 -1.46 6.44
N VAL A 82 30.03 -2.43 6.52
CA VAL A 82 29.74 -3.39 5.46
C VAL A 82 28.24 -3.62 5.39
N VAL A 83 27.67 -3.51 4.19
CA VAL A 83 26.24 -3.71 3.92
C VAL A 83 26.08 -4.72 2.79
N LEU A 84 25.20 -5.71 2.97
CA LEU A 84 24.84 -6.67 1.93
C LEU A 84 23.59 -6.18 1.18
N ALA A 85 23.74 -5.82 -0.09
CA ALA A 85 22.63 -5.44 -0.97
C ALA A 85 22.20 -6.66 -1.81
N VAL A 86 21.26 -7.45 -1.28
CA VAL A 86 20.70 -8.60 -2.01
C VAL A 86 19.76 -8.11 -3.10
N GLY A 87 20.04 -8.47 -4.35
CA GLY A 87 19.19 -8.21 -5.50
C GLY A 87 18.62 -9.50 -6.06
N ASP A 88 17.32 -9.51 -6.33
CA ASP A 88 16.61 -10.60 -6.99
C ASP A 88 15.45 -10.00 -7.82
N THR A 89 14.89 -10.79 -8.74
CA THR A 89 13.73 -10.38 -9.55
C THR A 89 12.58 -11.35 -9.33
N SER A 90 11.40 -10.81 -9.03
CA SER A 90 10.17 -11.57 -8.88
C SER A 90 9.03 -10.90 -9.64
N PHE A 91 7.96 -11.65 -9.89
CA PHE A 91 6.80 -11.20 -10.64
C PHE A 91 5.54 -11.34 -9.79
N LEU A 92 4.63 -10.38 -9.91
CA LEU A 92 3.29 -10.47 -9.33
C LEU A 92 2.31 -10.85 -10.45
N ASP A 93 1.79 -12.07 -10.40
CA ASP A 93 0.82 -12.58 -11.37
C ASP A 93 -0.62 -12.30 -10.92
N TYR A 94 -1.34 -11.53 -11.72
CA TYR A 94 -2.74 -11.14 -11.48
C TYR A 94 -3.72 -11.80 -12.46
N LYS A 95 -3.30 -12.77 -13.28
CA LYS A 95 -4.11 -13.36 -14.36
C LYS A 95 -5.48 -13.83 -13.87
N LYS A 96 -5.51 -14.61 -12.80
CA LYS A 96 -6.77 -15.12 -12.18
C LYS A 96 -7.70 -14.01 -11.65
N ILE A 97 -7.15 -12.86 -11.27
CA ILE A 97 -7.94 -11.73 -10.79
C ILE A 97 -8.61 -11.01 -11.97
N LEU A 98 -7.91 -10.88 -13.10
CA LEU A 98 -8.46 -10.30 -14.32
C LEU A 98 -9.55 -11.18 -14.93
N GLU A 99 -9.28 -12.48 -15.09
CA GLU A 99 -10.25 -13.46 -15.59
C GLU A 99 -11.54 -13.44 -14.76
N LYS A 100 -11.42 -13.42 -13.43
CA LYS A 100 -12.58 -13.35 -12.53
C LYS A 100 -13.39 -12.06 -12.72
N ARG A 101 -12.73 -10.92 -12.97
CA ARG A 101 -13.43 -9.65 -13.22
C ARG A 101 -14.18 -9.66 -14.55
N GLU A 102 -13.55 -10.19 -15.60
CA GLU A 102 -14.19 -10.31 -16.93
C GLU A 102 -15.43 -11.18 -16.88
N ILE A 103 -15.37 -12.34 -16.21
CA ILE A 103 -16.53 -13.22 -16.00
C ILE A 103 -17.64 -12.49 -15.23
N MET A 104 -17.30 -11.73 -14.20
CA MET A 104 -18.28 -11.01 -13.39
C MET A 104 -19.00 -9.90 -14.18
N VAL A 105 -18.27 -9.17 -15.03
CA VAL A 105 -18.86 -8.17 -15.95
C VAL A 105 -19.79 -8.83 -16.96
N LEU A 106 -19.40 -9.98 -17.52
CA LEU A 106 -20.24 -10.72 -18.46
C LEU A 106 -21.55 -11.21 -17.82
N LEU A 107 -21.51 -11.68 -16.56
CA LEU A 107 -22.70 -12.12 -15.84
C LEU A 107 -23.65 -10.95 -15.53
N GLU A 108 -23.13 -9.78 -15.14
CA GLU A 108 -23.95 -8.58 -14.91
C GLU A 108 -24.65 -8.09 -16.19
N THR A 109 -24.03 -8.25 -17.37
CA THR A 109 -24.66 -7.88 -18.64
C THR A 109 -25.75 -8.83 -19.11
N VAL A 110 -25.71 -10.11 -18.69
CA VAL A 110 -26.70 -11.13 -19.08
C VAL A 110 -27.94 -11.10 -18.18
N GLU A 111 -27.85 -10.58 -16.96
CA GLU A 111 -29.00 -10.41 -16.06
C GLU A 111 -29.83 -9.14 -16.34
N THR A 112 -29.37 -8.26 -17.25
CA THR A 112 -30.05 -7.02 -17.63
C THR A 112 -30.83 -7.07 -18.96
N ASP A 113 -30.84 -8.22 -19.64
CA ASP A 113 -31.64 -8.52 -20.85
C ASP A 113 -32.77 -9.51 -20.54
#